data_AF-A0A413S161-F1
#
_entry.id   AF-A0A413S161-F1
#
_cell.length_a   1.000
_cell.length_b   1.000
_cell.length_c   1.000
_cell.angle_alpha   90.00
_cell.angle_beta   90.00
_cell.angle_gamma   90.00
#
_symmetry.space_group_name_H-M   'P 1'
#
loop_
_entity.id
_entity.type
_entity.pdbx_description
1 polymer ?
#
loop_
_entity_poly.entity_id
_entity_poly.type
_entity_poly.pdbx_seq_one_letter_code
_entity_poly.pdbx_strand_id
1 'polypeptide(L)' 'MNNTENVGIEDNFEQLEDIISKMQSDRITLEQSFELYNKGLSLVQDCNNQIDKIEKQIKIIEEGNINE' A
#
# COMPACT_ATOMS: atom_id res chain seq x y z
N MET A 1 23.75 1.07 -5.61
CA MET A 1 22.65 2.03 -5.35
C MET A 1 21.75 1.39 -4.31
N ASN A 2 21.79 1.87 -3.07
CA ASN A 2 20.92 1.36 -2.00
C ASN A 2 20.00 2.51 -1.58
N ASN A 3 18.94 2.74 -2.35
CA ASN A 3 17.80 3.52 -1.86
C ASN A 3 16.68 2.52 -1.57
N THR A 4 16.77 1.89 -0.40
CA THR A 4 15.59 1.33 0.27
C THR A 4 14.87 2.51 0.92
N GLU A 5 14.48 3.48 0.10
CA GLU A 5 13.57 4.54 0.54
C GLU A 5 12.23 3.87 0.80
N ASN A 6 11.67 4.21 1.95
CA ASN A 6 10.38 3.76 2.41
C ASN A 6 9.38 3.98 1.26
N VAL A 7 8.93 2.88 0.63
CA VAL A 7 7.97 2.94 -0.48
C VAL A 7 6.77 3.75 0.00
N GLY A 8 6.53 4.88 -0.65
CA GLY A 8 5.46 5.80 -0.26
C GLY A 8 4.10 5.14 -0.42
N ILE A 9 3.09 5.70 0.24
CA ILE A 9 1.73 5.20 0.04
C ILE A 9 1.28 5.38 -1.42
N GLU A 10 1.77 6.43 -2.08
CA GLU A 10 1.56 6.71 -3.50
C GLU A 10 2.14 5.60 -4.40
N ASP A 11 3.35 5.11 -4.10
CA ASP A 11 3.98 4.03 -4.85
C ASP A 11 3.21 2.70 -4.69
N ASN A 12 2.59 2.48 -3.53
CA ASN A 12 1.70 1.34 -3.33
C ASN A 12 0.42 1.49 -4.15
N PHE A 13 -0.15 2.68 -4.25
CA PHE A 13 -1.30 2.89 -5.14
C PHE A 13 -0.94 2.66 -6.60
N GLU A 14 0.22 3.13 -7.07
CA GLU A 14 0.69 2.89 -8.45
C GLU A 14 0.86 1.38 -8.73
N GLN A 15 1.44 0.65 -7.78
CA GLN A 15 1.57 -0.80 -7.88
C GLN A 15 0.21 -1.52 -7.87
N LEU A 16 -0.79 -1.01 -7.13
CA LEU A 16 -2.13 -1.59 -7.12
C LEU A 16 -2.82 -1.42 -8.47
N GLU A 17 -2.70 -0.24 -9.08
CA GLU A 17 -3.24 0.06 -10.41
C GLU A 17 -2.59 -0.81 -11.49
N ASP A 18 -1.27 -1.03 -11.42
CA ASP A 18 -0.57 -1.95 -12.31
C ASP A 18 -1.05 -3.40 -12.15
N ILE A 19 -1.29 -3.85 -10.92
CA ILE A 19 -1.87 -5.18 -10.66
C ILE A 19 -3.26 -5.29 -11.28
N ILE A 20 -4.14 -4.31 -11.06
CA ILE A 20 -5.49 -4.28 -11.62
C ILE A 20 -5.44 -4.28 -13.15
N SER A 21 -4.58 -3.46 -13.74
CA SER A 21 -4.39 -3.40 -15.20
C SER A 21 -3.96 -4.75 -15.78
N LYS A 22 -3.01 -5.43 -15.13
CA LYS A 22 -2.56 -6.77 -15.54
C LYS A 22 -3.67 -7.81 -15.41
N MET A 23 -4.48 -7.75 -14.35
CA MET A 23 -5.62 -8.64 -14.15
C MET A 23 -6.73 -8.46 -15.19
N GLN A 24 -6.83 -7.29 -15.83
CA GLN A 24 -7.78 -7.01 -16.90
C GLN A 24 -7.29 -7.43 -18.29
N SER A 25 -6.05 -7.91 -18.41
CA SER A 25 -5.48 -8.35 -19.68
C SER A 25 -6.14 -9.64 -20.18
N ASP A 26 -6.58 -9.67 -21.44
CA ASP A 26 -7.14 -10.87 -22.09
C ASP A 26 -6.15 -12.06 -22.18
N ARG A 27 -4.87 -11.81 -21.89
CA ARG A 27 -3.79 -12.82 -21.96
C ARG A 27 -3.42 -13.42 -20.61
N ILE A 28 -4.08 -13.00 -19.53
CA ILE A 28 -3.77 -13.49 -18.19
C ILE A 28 -4.28 -14.93 -17.99
N THR A 29 -3.45 -15.78 -17.40
CA THR A 29 -3.88 -17.12 -16.99
C THR A 29 -4.51 -17.10 -15.58
N LEU A 30 -5.30 -18.11 -15.25
CA LEU A 30 -5.90 -18.23 -13.92
C LEU A 30 -4.86 -18.24 -12.79
N GLU A 31 -3.73 -18.90 -13.01
CA GLU A 31 -2.61 -18.98 -12.05
C GLU A 31 -1.98 -17.59 -11.84
N GLN A 32 -1.72 -16.85 -12.92
CA GLN A 32 -1.22 -15.47 -12.85
C GLN A 32 -2.23 -14.54 -12.15
N SER A 33 -3.53 -14.69 -12.42
CA SER A 33 -4.57 -13.93 -11.72
C SER A 33 -4.56 -14.21 -10.23
N PHE A 34 -4.31 -15.45 -9.82
CA PHE A 34 -4.23 -15.82 -8.40
C PHE A 34 -2.98 -15.23 -7.73
N GLU A 35 -1.83 -15.25 -8.40
CA GLU A 35 -0.61 -14.61 -7.91
C GLU A 35 -0.78 -13.09 -7.75
N LEU A 36 -1.32 -12.43 -8.77
CA LEU A 36 -1.61 -10.99 -8.75
C LEU A 36 -2.62 -10.62 -7.66
N TYR A 37 -3.65 -11.43 -7.46
CA TYR A 37 -4.62 -11.23 -6.39
C TYR A 37 -3.96 -11.27 -5.01
N ASN A 38 -3.13 -12.28 -4.74
CA ASN A 38 -2.40 -12.38 -3.47
C ASN A 38 -1.44 -11.20 -3.27
N LYS A 39 -0.75 -10.79 -4.34
CA LYS A 39 0.12 -9.61 -4.30
C LYS A 39 -0.68 -8.34 -3.98
N GLY A 40 -1.82 -8.14 -4.64
CA GLY A 40 -2.72 -7.02 -4.38
C GLY A 40 -3.24 -7.01 -2.96
N LEU A 41 -3.60 -8.17 -2.40
CA LEU A 41 -4.04 -8.29 -1.01
C LEU A 41 -2.96 -7.86 -0.02
N SER A 42 -1.71 -8.31 -0.21
CA SER A 42 -0.57 -7.88 0.61
C SER A 42 -0.38 -6.36 0.54
N LEU A 43 -0.46 -5.80 -0.67
CA LEU A 43 -0.26 -4.38 -0.90
C LEU A 43 -1.34 -3.52 -0.21
N VAL A 44 -2.60 -3.95 -0.24
CA VAL A 44 -3.69 -3.30 0.49
C VAL A 44 -3.46 -3.34 1.99
N GLN A 45 -2.97 -4.46 2.52
CA GLN A 45 -2.60 -4.57 3.94
C GLN A 45 -1.48 -3.60 4.31
N ASP A 46 -0.47 -3.45 3.46
CA ASP A 46 0.62 -2.51 3.66
C ASP A 46 0.14 -1.05 3.67
N CYS A 47 -0.75 -0.68 2.75
CA CYS A 47 -1.39 0.65 2.75
C CYS A 47 -2.14 0.92 4.07
N ASN A 48 -2.96 -0.03 4.53
CA ASN A 48 -3.70 0.12 5.77
C ASN A 48 -2.77 0.32 6.97
N ASN A 49 -1.66 -0.42 7.03
CA ASN A 49 -0.67 -0.29 8.10
C ASN A 49 0.03 1.08 8.07
N GLN A 50 0.31 1.61 6.88
CA GLN A 50 0.90 2.94 6.75
C GLN A 50 -0.07 4.04 7.20
N ILE A 51 -1.35 3.94 6.82
CA ILE A 51 -2.39 4.89 7.24
C ILE A 51 -2.54 4.86 8.76
N ASP A 52 -2.69 3.68 9.36
CA ASP A 52 -2.82 3.53 10.83
C ASP A 52 -1.61 4.13 11.56
N LYS A 53 -0.40 3.97 11.02
CA LYS A 53 0.81 4.58 11.58
C LYS A 53 0.74 6.11 11.55
N ILE A 54 0.31 6.70 10.43
CA ILE A 54 0.18 8.16 10.29
C ILE A 54 -0.91 8.67 11.23
N GLU A 55 -2.06 8.01 11.31
CA GLU A 55 -3.15 8.38 12.23
C GLU A 55 -2.68 8.39 13.69
N LYS A 56 -1.91 7.38 14.11
CA LYS A 56 -1.32 7.32 15.46
C LYS A 56 -0.34 8.46 15.71
N GLN A 57 0.48 8.81 14.73
CA GLN A 57 1.41 9.93 14.84
C GLN A 57 0.67 11.27 14.98
N ILE A 58 -0.41 11.48 14.21
CA ILE A 58 -1.26 12.67 14.32
C ILE A 58 -1.88 12.76 15.72
N LYS A 59 -2.46 11.67 16.23
CA LYS A 59 -3.05 11.65 17.59
C LYS A 59 -2.06 12.03 18.68
N ILE A 60 -0.83 11.51 18.62
CA ILE A 60 0.22 11.86 19.60
C ILE A 60 0.54 13.36 19.55
N ILE A 61 0.60 13.94 18.36
CA ILE A 61 0.86 15.39 18.18
C ILE A 61 -0.32 16.20 18.72
N GLU A 62 -1.56 15.81 18.44
CA GLU A 62 -2.76 16.46 18.96
C GLU A 62 -2.82 16.39 20.49
N GLU A 63 -2.60 15.23 21.08
CA GLU A 63 -2.55 15.05 22.54
C GLU A 63 -1.40 15.87 23.17
N GLY A 64 -0.24 15.95 22.51
CA GLY A 64 0.87 16.79 22.94
C GLY A 64 0.53 18.29 22.94
N ASN A 65 -0.21 18.76 21.93
CA ASN A 65 -0.62 20.16 21.80
C ASN A 65 -1.79 20.57 22.72
N ILE A 66 -2.58 19.62 23.22
CA ILE A 66 -3.72 19.90 24.14
C ILE A 66 -3.24 20.05 25.60
N ASN A 67 -2.01 19.61 25.91
CA ASN A 67 -1.43 19.66 27.25
C ASN A 67 -0.54 20.90 27.50
N GLU A 68 -0.58 21.91 26.61
CA GLU A 68 -0.03 23.26 26.82
C GLU A 68 -1.13 24.30 27.06
#